data_AF-A0A4Y2LEA0-F1
#
_entry.id   AF-A0A4Y2LEA0-F1
#
_cell.length_a   1.000
_cell.length_b   1.000
_cell.length_c   1.000
_cell.angle_alpha   90.00
_cell.angle_beta   90.00
_cell.angle_gamma   90.00
#
_symmetry.space_group_name_H-M   'P 1'
#
loop_
_entity.id
_entity.type
_entity.pdbx_description
1 polymer ?
#
loop_
_entity_poly.entity_id
_entity_poly.type
_entity_poly.pdbx_seq_one_letter_code
_entity_poly.pdbx_strand_id
1 'polypeptide(L)'
;MTPEELMQYTKAWRKHHSFVHTCPVCNQKLDFGSLSYTICCQQFYFNSLLKIYRVRSIAVRTPGYSFRSQILKRCMEQTGMKNDQDFLMVADPIYWQLPSTLEYDKTCKFVLGQSITNRTDVVLPPEKTDFFFKRTLETPLNYGSIQSRSCGKATLIRQVAFGKRSVSSMRGMIVPDANLRPNEIRLPSYIIKKFHCQNQWIILNRMPSLQPGNFVGLKVVSPGWDNDCFGIPLEIVQAMNADFDGDECNLYLVPNVLAQAECATLLNSESQMGCFVMQGPKLAPSQDMLVAYYLKFDDIDFLPYKHRNLYTTFQVLYDIYGSQKAFECIDKLRQFYLDVLQNQICFALTLEEMEYLYLIGRGSMEEFEAKAKNSHGCLVTQVLSGAKGSMEHLYQMFGSVGYQDDTYIQNSFWEGLNPSEAVKHAKVATDALSKTCKIWEPGYSYSKMVYNLQGVHVDYKGSLVDGELVVENDVLNVLHYTDVMTEEAFKHLINKTLLQNDLQ
;
A
#
# COMPACT_ATOMS: atom_id res chain seq x y z
N MET A 1 -33.37 -28.43 -14.56
CA MET A 1 -34.22 -28.18 -13.39
C MET A 1 -35.04 -26.94 -13.68
N THR A 2 -36.36 -27.07 -13.74
CA THR A 2 -37.25 -25.92 -13.98
C THR A 2 -37.35 -25.10 -12.69
N PRO A 3 -37.68 -23.79 -12.77
CA PRO A 3 -37.80 -22.92 -11.58
C PRO A 3 -38.81 -23.44 -10.55
N GLU A 4 -39.86 -24.14 -11.00
CA GLU A 4 -40.89 -24.72 -10.14
C GLU A 4 -40.38 -25.93 -9.33
N GLU A 5 -39.51 -26.75 -9.92
CA GLU A 5 -38.86 -27.88 -9.24
C GLU A 5 -37.92 -27.38 -8.14
N LEU A 6 -37.10 -26.35 -8.41
CA LEU A 6 -36.19 -25.74 -7.44
C LEU A 6 -36.95 -25.11 -6.24
N MET A 7 -38.14 -24.58 -6.50
CA MET A 7 -39.00 -23.97 -5.49
C MET A 7 -39.68 -25.00 -4.57
N GLN A 8 -39.94 -26.21 -5.08
CA GLN A 8 -40.35 -27.34 -4.23
C GLN A 8 -39.21 -27.86 -3.35
N TYR A 9 -37.98 -27.93 -3.89
CA TYR A 9 -36.79 -28.36 -3.14
C TYR A 9 -36.44 -27.42 -1.97
N THR A 10 -36.56 -26.11 -2.17
CA THR A 10 -36.28 -25.10 -1.13
C THR A 10 -37.37 -25.04 -0.05
N LYS A 11 -38.63 -25.37 -0.37
CA LYS A 11 -39.71 -25.51 0.62
C LYS A 11 -39.51 -26.70 1.56
N ALA A 12 -39.00 -27.82 1.05
CA ALA A 12 -38.65 -28.98 1.87
C ALA A 12 -37.49 -28.68 2.84
N TRP A 13 -36.49 -27.92 2.38
CA TRP A 13 -35.34 -27.48 3.19
C TRP A 13 -35.75 -26.60 4.38
N ARG A 14 -36.64 -25.63 4.17
CA ARG A 14 -37.17 -24.77 5.26
C ARG A 14 -37.97 -25.56 6.31
N LYS A 15 -38.72 -26.58 5.87
CA LYS A 15 -39.55 -27.41 6.76
C LYS A 15 -38.72 -28.36 7.64
N HIS A 16 -37.51 -28.72 7.18
CA HIS A 16 -36.63 -29.63 7.92
C HIS A 16 -35.78 -28.92 9.00
N HIS A 17 -35.51 -27.62 8.82
CA HIS A 17 -34.66 -26.83 9.73
C HIS A 17 -35.44 -25.92 10.69
N SER A 18 -36.76 -25.81 10.57
CA SER A 18 -37.58 -25.00 11.49
C SER A 18 -37.73 -25.59 12.90
N PHE A 19 -37.21 -26.80 13.17
CA PHE A 19 -37.46 -27.52 14.42
C PHE A 19 -36.24 -27.73 15.32
N VAL A 20 -35.03 -27.32 14.93
CA VAL A 20 -33.83 -27.50 15.76
C VAL A 20 -33.03 -26.20 15.84
N HIS A 21 -32.98 -25.64 17.05
CA HIS A 21 -32.35 -24.34 17.32
C HIS A 21 -30.84 -24.41 17.60
N THR A 22 -30.17 -25.57 17.44
CA THR A 22 -28.75 -25.77 17.78
C THR A 22 -28.00 -26.61 16.74
N CYS A 23 -26.70 -26.36 16.58
CA CYS A 23 -25.79 -27.08 15.69
C CYS A 23 -25.43 -28.46 16.27
N PRO A 24 -25.57 -29.57 15.54
CA PRO A 24 -25.27 -30.91 16.06
C PRO A 24 -23.77 -31.22 16.24
N VAL A 25 -22.87 -30.37 15.72
CA VAL A 25 -21.41 -30.57 15.82
C VAL A 25 -20.81 -29.77 16.97
N CYS A 26 -21.23 -28.51 17.16
CA CYS A 26 -20.69 -27.63 18.19
C CYS A 26 -21.69 -27.25 19.29
N ASN A 27 -22.93 -27.74 19.23
CA ASN A 27 -24.04 -27.44 20.15
C ASN A 27 -24.39 -25.95 20.34
N GLN A 28 -23.83 -25.05 19.52
CA GLN A 28 -24.16 -23.63 19.57
C GLN A 28 -25.53 -23.35 18.92
N LYS A 29 -26.24 -22.36 19.46
CA LYS A 29 -27.56 -21.95 18.97
C LYS A 29 -27.42 -21.38 17.56
N LEU A 30 -28.17 -21.90 16.60
CA LEU A 30 -28.18 -21.40 15.23
C LEU A 30 -29.01 -20.13 15.19
N ASP A 31 -28.36 -18.98 15.36
CA ASP A 31 -29.02 -17.68 15.35
C ASP A 31 -28.96 -17.09 13.94
N PHE A 32 -30.12 -17.08 13.26
CA PHE A 32 -30.21 -16.66 11.85
C PHE A 32 -30.20 -15.14 11.67
N GLY A 33 -30.23 -14.38 12.77
CA GLY A 33 -30.26 -12.91 12.75
C GLY A 33 -28.88 -12.24 12.67
N SER A 34 -27.84 -12.77 13.31
CA SER A 34 -26.51 -12.15 13.30
C SER A 34 -25.45 -13.17 12.96
N LEU A 35 -24.61 -12.87 11.96
CA LEU A 35 -23.57 -13.77 11.43
C LEU A 35 -22.68 -14.32 12.55
N SER A 36 -22.97 -15.56 12.96
CA SER A 36 -22.11 -16.36 13.82
C SER A 36 -22.16 -17.84 13.41
N TYR A 37 -21.86 -18.09 12.13
CA TYR A 37 -21.45 -19.43 11.71
C TYR A 37 -19.95 -19.58 11.98
N THR A 38 -19.59 -20.44 12.91
CA THR A 38 -18.19 -20.86 13.09
C THR A 38 -17.74 -21.70 11.89
N ILE A 39 -16.42 -21.77 11.64
CA ILE A 39 -15.81 -22.56 10.55
C ILE A 39 -16.33 -24.01 10.53
N CYS A 40 -16.66 -24.59 11.69
CA CYS A 40 -17.22 -25.93 11.77
C CYS A 40 -18.60 -26.08 11.09
N CYS A 41 -19.44 -25.03 11.10
CA CYS A 41 -20.78 -25.03 10.50
C CYS A 41 -20.72 -24.94 8.97
N GLN A 42 -19.74 -24.19 8.43
CA GLN A 42 -19.49 -24.12 6.98
C GLN A 42 -18.93 -25.44 6.44
N GLN A 43 -17.99 -26.04 7.16
CA GLN A 43 -17.42 -27.35 6.82
C GLN A 43 -18.48 -28.47 6.89
N PHE A 44 -19.39 -28.42 7.87
CA PHE A 44 -20.52 -29.36 7.98
C PHE A 44 -21.45 -29.27 6.77
N TYR A 45 -21.77 -28.06 6.31
CA TYR A 45 -22.62 -27.86 5.13
C TYR A 45 -21.95 -28.36 3.84
N PHE A 46 -20.66 -28.05 3.65
CA PHE A 46 -19.87 -28.52 2.50
C PHE A 46 -19.74 -30.05 2.48
N ASN A 47 -19.44 -30.67 3.62
CA ASN A 47 -19.31 -32.13 3.73
C ASN A 47 -20.66 -32.85 3.61
N SER A 48 -21.76 -32.24 4.05
CA SER A 48 -23.11 -32.81 3.88
C SER A 48 -23.57 -32.72 2.43
N LEU A 49 -23.26 -31.64 1.72
CA LEU A 49 -23.51 -31.50 0.28
C LEU A 49 -22.73 -32.54 -0.55
N LEU A 50 -21.45 -32.76 -0.22
CA LEU A 50 -20.62 -33.80 -0.87
C LEU A 50 -21.09 -35.24 -0.56
N LYS A 51 -21.74 -35.45 0.59
CA LYS A 51 -22.34 -36.76 0.95
C LYS A 51 -23.65 -37.01 0.21
N ILE A 52 -24.42 -35.97 -0.11
CA ILE A 52 -25.70 -36.08 -0.81
C ILE A 52 -25.48 -36.14 -2.34
N TYR A 53 -24.43 -35.51 -2.87
CA TYR A 53 -24.13 -35.46 -4.31
C TYR A 53 -22.70 -35.92 -4.61
N ARG A 54 -22.55 -37.08 -5.27
CA ARG A 54 -21.25 -37.61 -5.73
C ARG A 54 -20.73 -36.82 -6.94
N VAL A 55 -19.99 -35.74 -6.71
CA VAL A 55 -19.34 -34.97 -7.79
C VAL A 55 -18.06 -35.70 -8.23
N ARG A 56 -17.91 -36.00 -9.53
CA ARG A 56 -16.74 -36.70 -10.10
C ARG A 56 -15.62 -35.77 -10.60
N SER A 57 -15.92 -34.52 -10.98
CA SER A 57 -14.92 -33.57 -11.52
C SER A 57 -15.39 -32.11 -11.44
N ILE A 58 -14.44 -31.19 -11.27
CA ILE A 58 -14.65 -29.73 -11.11
C ILE A 58 -14.02 -29.01 -12.30
N ALA A 59 -14.73 -28.06 -12.92
CA ALA A 59 -14.19 -27.22 -14.00
C ALA A 59 -14.11 -25.76 -13.55
N VAL A 60 -12.94 -25.14 -13.78
CA VAL A 60 -12.64 -23.74 -13.44
C VAL A 60 -12.46 -22.96 -14.75
N ARG A 61 -12.97 -21.72 -14.80
CA ARG A 61 -12.89 -20.86 -16.00
C ARG A 61 -11.51 -20.24 -16.12
N THR A 62 -10.83 -20.41 -17.25
CA THR A 62 -9.56 -19.72 -17.54
C THR A 62 -9.84 -18.34 -18.17
N PRO A 63 -9.18 -17.25 -17.74
CA PRO A 63 -9.30 -15.93 -18.37
C PRO A 63 -8.90 -15.95 -19.85
N GLY A 64 -9.62 -15.21 -20.71
CA GLY A 64 -9.36 -15.13 -22.15
C GLY A 64 -10.18 -16.07 -23.05
N TYR A 65 -10.81 -17.11 -22.49
CA TYR A 65 -11.73 -17.96 -23.26
C TYR A 65 -13.19 -17.48 -23.17
N SER A 66 -13.77 -17.11 -24.32
CA SER A 66 -15.22 -16.92 -24.40
C SER A 66 -15.92 -18.28 -24.34
N PHE A 67 -16.71 -18.49 -23.29
CA PHE A 67 -17.38 -19.78 -23.04
C PHE A 67 -18.61 -19.89 -23.97
N ARG A 68 -18.40 -20.22 -25.24
CA ARG A 68 -19.48 -20.57 -26.17
C ARG A 68 -19.83 -22.04 -25.98
N SER A 69 -21.09 -22.33 -25.68
CA SER A 69 -21.59 -23.70 -25.43
C SER A 69 -21.23 -24.70 -26.55
N GLN A 70 -21.11 -24.22 -27.78
CA GLN A 70 -20.71 -25.00 -28.95
C GLN A 70 -19.24 -25.46 -28.91
N ILE A 71 -18.35 -24.68 -28.29
CA ILE A 71 -16.91 -25.01 -28.16
C ILE A 71 -16.71 -26.08 -27.09
N LEU A 72 -17.40 -25.94 -25.94
CA LEU A 72 -17.39 -26.94 -24.87
C LEU A 72 -17.88 -28.30 -25.38
N LYS A 73 -18.95 -28.30 -26.17
CA LYS A 73 -19.50 -29.52 -26.77
C LYS A 73 -18.48 -30.22 -27.68
N ARG A 74 -17.75 -29.47 -28.52
CA ARG A 74 -16.66 -30.00 -29.36
C ARG A 74 -15.50 -30.58 -28.55
N CYS A 75 -15.05 -29.91 -27.48
CA CYS A 75 -13.98 -30.42 -26.62
C CYS A 75 -14.40 -31.68 -25.84
N MET A 76 -15.66 -31.75 -25.40
CA MET A 76 -16.20 -32.95 -24.72
C MET A 76 -16.34 -34.13 -25.68
N GLU A 77 -16.73 -33.89 -26.94
CA GLU A 77 -16.77 -34.91 -27.99
C GLU A 77 -15.36 -35.44 -28.33
N GLN A 78 -14.35 -34.57 -28.37
CA GLN A 78 -12.95 -34.96 -28.63
C GLN A 78 -12.30 -35.74 -27.49
N THR A 79 -12.76 -35.53 -26.25
CA THR A 79 -12.26 -36.22 -25.05
C THR A 79 -13.10 -37.45 -24.66
N GLY A 80 -14.15 -37.76 -25.43
CA GLY A 80 -15.03 -38.90 -25.19
C GLY A 80 -15.98 -38.75 -24.00
N MET A 81 -16.12 -37.55 -23.44
CA MET A 81 -17.02 -37.26 -22.33
C MET A 81 -18.46 -37.10 -22.84
N LYS A 82 -19.36 -38.01 -22.46
CA LYS A 82 -20.79 -37.93 -22.83
C LYS A 82 -21.47 -36.79 -22.07
N ASN A 83 -22.32 -36.05 -22.78
CA ASN A 83 -22.97 -34.82 -22.31
C ASN A 83 -24.16 -35.05 -21.37
N ASP A 84 -24.16 -36.18 -20.64
CA ASP A 84 -25.24 -36.58 -19.73
C ASP A 84 -24.68 -36.61 -18.28
N GLN A 85 -24.81 -35.45 -17.63
CA GLN A 85 -24.76 -35.17 -16.18
C GLN A 85 -23.44 -34.84 -15.43
N ASP A 86 -23.62 -33.83 -14.55
CA ASP A 86 -22.97 -33.42 -13.30
C ASP A 86 -21.59 -32.74 -13.30
N PHE A 87 -21.58 -31.45 -13.71
CA PHE A 87 -20.53 -30.49 -13.36
C PHE A 87 -21.02 -29.49 -12.32
N LEU A 88 -20.22 -29.24 -11.28
CA LEU A 88 -20.32 -28.02 -10.48
C LEU A 88 -19.43 -26.96 -11.15
N MET A 89 -20.03 -26.00 -11.84
CA MET A 89 -19.31 -24.82 -12.32
C MET A 89 -19.13 -23.83 -11.17
N VAL A 90 -17.89 -23.66 -10.72
CA VAL A 90 -17.53 -22.61 -9.78
C VAL A 90 -17.05 -21.42 -10.60
N ALA A 91 -17.75 -20.29 -10.48
CA ALA A 91 -17.29 -19.04 -11.06
C ALA A 91 -15.95 -18.64 -10.41
N ASP A 92 -15.01 -18.19 -11.22
CA ASP A 92 -13.66 -17.83 -10.80
C ASP A 92 -13.71 -16.80 -9.65
N PRO A 93 -13.08 -17.07 -8.48
CA PRO A 93 -13.08 -16.15 -7.36
C PRO A 93 -11.96 -15.13 -7.57
N ILE A 94 -12.13 -14.19 -8.51
CA ILE A 94 -11.22 -13.06 -8.61
C ILE A 94 -11.52 -12.10 -7.45
N TYR A 95 -10.64 -12.20 -6.45
CA TYR A 95 -10.14 -11.18 -5.54
C TYR A 95 -11.10 -10.04 -5.16
N TRP A 96 -11.43 -9.96 -3.86
CA TRP A 96 -12.13 -8.87 -3.18
C TRP A 96 -13.62 -8.69 -3.45
N GLN A 97 -14.43 -9.73 -3.26
CA GLN A 97 -15.87 -9.51 -3.06
C GLN A 97 -16.39 -10.07 -1.74
N LEU A 98 -16.89 -9.14 -0.92
CA LEU A 98 -18.07 -9.27 -0.07
C LEU A 98 -19.10 -10.24 -0.69
N PRO A 99 -19.92 -10.95 0.11
CA PRO A 99 -20.87 -11.93 -0.40
C PRO A 99 -21.70 -11.35 -1.55
N SER A 100 -21.34 -11.70 -2.78
CA SER A 100 -22.06 -11.34 -3.99
C SER A 100 -23.03 -12.46 -4.31
N THR A 101 -24.00 -12.67 -3.41
CA THR A 101 -25.32 -13.13 -3.85
C THR A 101 -25.93 -11.99 -4.65
N LEU A 102 -25.54 -11.95 -5.92
CA LEU A 102 -25.95 -10.96 -6.88
C LEU A 102 -27.47 -10.86 -6.91
N GLU A 103 -27.91 -9.60 -6.84
CA GLU A 103 -29.16 -9.04 -7.28
C GLU A 103 -29.46 -9.29 -8.77
N TYR A 104 -29.03 -10.41 -9.35
CA TYR A 104 -29.13 -10.72 -10.78
C TYR A 104 -30.57 -10.58 -11.29
N ASP A 105 -31.55 -11.04 -10.51
CA ASP A 105 -32.97 -10.97 -10.86
C ASP A 105 -33.49 -9.52 -10.95
N LYS A 106 -32.99 -8.61 -10.09
CA LYS A 106 -33.41 -7.20 -10.07
C LYS A 106 -32.70 -6.40 -11.17
N THR A 107 -31.42 -6.67 -11.40
CA THR A 107 -30.66 -6.05 -12.50
C THR A 107 -31.19 -6.48 -13.86
N CYS A 108 -31.56 -7.76 -14.04
CA CYS A 108 -32.20 -8.24 -15.26
C CYS A 108 -33.58 -7.62 -15.48
N LYS A 109 -34.44 -7.51 -14.46
CA LYS A 109 -35.75 -6.84 -14.56
C LYS A 109 -35.62 -5.35 -14.90
N PHE A 110 -34.61 -4.67 -14.36
CA PHE A 110 -34.29 -3.28 -14.68
C PHE A 110 -33.81 -3.11 -16.12
N VAL A 111 -32.91 -3.97 -16.61
CA VAL A 111 -32.41 -3.92 -17.99
C VAL A 111 -33.50 -4.27 -19.01
N LEU A 112 -34.47 -5.12 -18.64
CA LEU A 112 -35.58 -5.55 -19.49
C LEU A 112 -36.84 -4.66 -19.40
N GLY A 113 -36.79 -3.57 -18.62
CA GLY A 113 -37.92 -2.64 -18.48
C GLY A 113 -39.15 -3.21 -17.78
N GLN A 114 -39.00 -4.28 -16.99
CA GLN A 114 -40.09 -4.92 -16.25
C GLN A 114 -40.31 -4.25 -14.88
N SER A 115 -41.56 -4.18 -14.42
CA SER A 115 -41.89 -3.57 -13.14
C SER A 115 -41.37 -4.43 -11.97
N ILE A 116 -40.56 -3.83 -11.10
CA ILE A 116 -40.07 -4.45 -9.88
C ILE A 116 -41.20 -4.38 -8.85
N THR A 117 -42.04 -5.41 -8.80
CA THR A 117 -43.18 -5.42 -7.87
C THR A 117 -42.75 -5.85 -6.47
N ASN A 118 -43.11 -5.02 -5.49
CA ASN A 118 -42.98 -5.30 -4.06
C ASN A 118 -44.06 -6.30 -3.64
N ARG A 119 -43.80 -7.61 -3.67
CA ARG A 119 -44.42 -8.60 -2.76
C ARG A 119 -43.89 -10.01 -3.01
N THR A 120 -43.13 -10.52 -2.05
CA THR A 120 -43.42 -11.76 -1.31
C THR A 120 -42.50 -11.79 -0.10
N ASP A 121 -43.05 -12.18 1.04
CA ASP A 121 -42.49 -12.07 2.39
C ASP A 121 -41.09 -12.68 2.53
N VAL A 122 -40.08 -11.82 2.48
CA VAL A 122 -38.69 -12.14 2.83
C VAL A 122 -38.44 -11.56 4.21
N VAL A 123 -38.08 -12.46 5.14
CA VAL A 123 -37.49 -12.13 6.44
C VAL A 123 -36.42 -11.06 6.22
N LEU A 124 -36.71 -9.85 6.70
CA LEU A 124 -35.75 -8.76 6.66
C LEU A 124 -34.54 -9.15 7.53
N PRO A 125 -33.30 -9.01 7.04
CA PRO A 125 -32.13 -9.12 7.90
C PRO A 125 -32.21 -8.01 8.97
N PRO A 126 -31.77 -8.28 10.21
CA PRO A 126 -31.86 -7.29 11.27
C PRO A 126 -30.98 -6.09 10.92
N GLU A 127 -31.63 -4.93 10.90
CA GLU A 127 -31.08 -3.59 11.06
C GLU A 127 -29.61 -3.41 10.63
N LYS A 128 -29.38 -3.36 9.31
CA LYS A 128 -28.51 -2.39 8.59
C LYS A 128 -28.08 -2.91 7.21
N THR A 129 -28.98 -2.90 6.23
CA THR A 129 -28.60 -2.63 4.82
C THR A 129 -29.74 -1.95 4.04
N ASP A 130 -30.53 -1.11 4.70
CA ASP A 130 -31.36 -0.14 3.98
C ASP A 130 -30.48 0.90 3.28
N PHE A 131 -29.27 1.20 3.77
CA PHE A 131 -28.49 2.32 3.26
C PHE A 131 -28.11 2.23 1.77
N PHE A 132 -27.93 1.02 1.21
CA PHE A 132 -27.56 0.87 -0.20
C PHE A 132 -28.80 0.94 -1.11
N PHE A 133 -29.87 0.23 -0.79
CA PHE A 133 -31.09 0.22 -1.58
C PHE A 133 -31.92 1.51 -1.42
N LYS A 134 -32.02 2.01 -0.19
CA LYS A 134 -32.74 3.24 0.16
C LYS A 134 -32.07 4.47 -0.41
N ARG A 135 -30.74 4.52 -0.50
CA ARG A 135 -30.04 5.63 -1.17
C ARG A 135 -30.05 5.54 -2.70
N THR A 136 -30.47 4.41 -3.26
CA THR A 136 -30.63 4.24 -4.71
C THR A 136 -32.08 4.43 -5.16
N LEU A 137 -33.05 4.13 -4.28
CA LEU A 137 -34.50 4.25 -4.51
C LEU A 137 -35.14 5.50 -3.87
N GLU A 138 -34.66 5.96 -2.71
CA GLU A 138 -35.22 7.09 -1.93
C GLU A 138 -34.33 8.34 -1.91
N THR A 139 -33.16 8.37 -2.56
CA THR A 139 -32.66 9.69 -2.96
C THR A 139 -33.72 10.28 -3.88
N PRO A 140 -34.35 11.41 -3.52
CA PRO A 140 -35.23 12.09 -4.46
C PRO A 140 -34.44 12.31 -5.75
N LEU A 141 -35.15 12.33 -6.88
CA LEU A 141 -34.66 12.66 -8.23
C LEU A 141 -34.10 14.10 -8.33
N ASN A 142 -33.41 14.60 -7.30
CA ASN A 142 -32.90 15.96 -7.19
C ASN A 142 -31.56 16.14 -7.93
N TYR A 143 -31.03 15.11 -8.59
CA TYR A 143 -29.79 15.16 -9.37
C TYR A 143 -29.95 14.50 -10.75
N GLY A 144 -30.76 15.12 -11.62
CA GLY A 144 -30.65 15.01 -13.08
C GLY A 144 -30.93 13.64 -13.74
N SER A 145 -30.59 13.54 -15.03
CA SER A 145 -30.79 12.37 -15.90
C SER A 145 -29.86 11.20 -15.57
N ILE A 146 -30.16 9.98 -16.05
CA ILE A 146 -29.26 8.81 -15.92
C ILE A 146 -27.85 9.11 -16.45
N GLN A 147 -27.75 9.89 -17.53
CA GLN A 147 -26.47 10.35 -18.07
C GLN A 147 -25.70 11.23 -17.07
N SER A 148 -26.38 12.11 -16.34
CA SER A 148 -25.74 12.92 -15.28
C SER A 148 -25.28 12.09 -14.07
N ARG A 149 -25.89 10.92 -13.84
CA ARG A 149 -25.48 9.97 -12.79
C ARG A 149 -24.28 9.11 -13.19
N SER A 150 -24.05 8.94 -14.48
CA SER A 150 -22.94 8.15 -15.05
C SER A 150 -21.70 8.99 -15.38
N CYS A 151 -21.83 10.31 -15.52
CA CYS A 151 -20.74 11.22 -15.90
C CYS A 151 -20.28 12.12 -14.75
N GLY A 152 -18.96 12.22 -14.52
CA GLY A 152 -18.35 13.10 -13.51
C GLY A 152 -17.65 12.40 -12.34
N LYS A 153 -17.20 13.18 -11.34
CA LYS A 153 -16.43 12.69 -10.18
C LYS A 153 -17.30 12.04 -9.11
N ALA A 154 -18.53 12.50 -8.92
CA ALA A 154 -19.46 12.01 -7.90
C ALA A 154 -20.45 10.95 -8.43
N THR A 155 -20.07 10.23 -9.49
CA THR A 155 -20.95 9.26 -10.14
C THR A 155 -21.09 7.98 -9.32
N LEU A 156 -22.22 7.31 -9.54
CA LEU A 156 -22.48 6.00 -8.93
C LEU A 156 -21.37 5.00 -9.26
N ILE A 157 -20.89 5.00 -10.52
CA ILE A 157 -19.82 4.10 -10.97
C ILE A 157 -18.53 4.34 -10.17
N ARG A 158 -18.11 5.60 -9.99
CA ARG A 158 -16.93 5.90 -9.19
C ARG A 158 -17.11 5.59 -7.71
N GLN A 159 -18.27 5.86 -7.14
CA GLN A 159 -18.51 5.65 -5.71
C GLN A 159 -18.73 4.19 -5.32
N VAL A 160 -19.25 3.38 -6.24
CA VAL A 160 -19.64 1.98 -5.95
C VAL A 160 -18.65 0.98 -6.54
N ALA A 161 -18.15 1.21 -7.75
CA ALA A 161 -17.25 0.27 -8.43
C ALA A 161 -15.77 0.59 -8.17
N PHE A 162 -15.36 1.86 -8.28
CA PHE A 162 -13.93 2.23 -8.14
C PHE A 162 -13.53 2.63 -6.72
N GLY A 163 -14.43 3.24 -5.94
CA GLY A 163 -14.11 3.90 -4.67
C GLY A 163 -15.11 3.58 -3.57
N LYS A 164 -15.27 2.29 -3.25
CA LYS A 164 -16.17 1.84 -2.20
C LYS A 164 -15.58 2.11 -0.82
N ARG A 165 -16.41 2.59 0.12
CA ARG A 165 -16.03 2.72 1.53
C ARG A 165 -15.90 1.32 2.16
N SER A 166 -14.72 1.01 2.67
CA SER A 166 -14.48 -0.25 3.40
C SER A 166 -15.12 -0.18 4.78
N VAL A 167 -15.67 -1.32 5.23
CA VAL A 167 -16.27 -1.46 6.57
C VAL A 167 -15.21 -1.84 7.60
N SER A 168 -14.15 -2.52 7.17
CA SER A 168 -13.06 -3.02 8.03
C SER A 168 -11.82 -2.14 7.90
N SER A 169 -12.03 -0.83 8.08
CA SER A 169 -10.97 0.17 8.03
C SER A 169 -11.12 1.18 9.15
N MET A 170 -10.00 1.75 9.58
CA MET A 170 -9.92 2.82 10.57
C MET A 170 -8.97 3.90 10.07
N ARG A 171 -9.05 5.09 10.67
CA ARG A 171 -8.18 6.21 10.41
C ARG A 171 -7.77 6.81 11.74
N GLY A 172 -6.50 7.17 11.87
CA GLY A 172 -5.95 7.68 13.11
C GLY A 172 -4.61 8.37 12.88
N MET A 173 -4.24 9.20 13.84
CA MET A 173 -2.96 9.89 13.88
C MET A 173 -1.83 8.89 14.07
N ILE A 174 -0.71 9.12 13.38
CA ILE A 174 0.51 8.33 13.54
C ILE A 174 1.47 8.98 14.51
N VAL A 175 2.20 8.16 15.27
CA VAL A 175 3.21 8.58 16.24
C VAL A 175 4.45 7.71 16.04
N PRO A 176 5.67 8.26 16.17
CA PRO A 176 6.88 7.47 16.03
C PRO A 176 7.03 6.50 17.20
N ASP A 177 7.38 5.26 16.91
CA ASP A 177 7.77 4.25 17.90
C ASP A 177 9.05 3.56 17.45
N ALA A 178 10.18 4.04 17.96
CA ALA A 178 11.50 3.56 17.58
C ALA A 178 11.79 2.11 18.04
N ASN A 179 11.01 1.58 18.99
CA ASN A 179 11.20 0.20 19.47
C ASN A 179 10.63 -0.84 18.50
N LEU A 180 9.74 -0.44 17.59
CA LEU A 180 9.15 -1.34 16.61
C LEU A 180 10.15 -1.71 15.52
N ARG A 181 10.05 -2.95 15.03
CA ARG A 181 10.77 -3.34 13.81
C ARG A 181 10.12 -2.68 12.59
N PRO A 182 10.84 -2.50 11.46
CA PRO A 182 10.29 -1.84 10.28
C PRO A 182 9.08 -2.53 9.62
N ASN A 183 8.75 -3.77 10.00
CA ASN A 183 7.58 -4.53 9.54
C ASN A 183 6.45 -4.62 10.59
N GLU A 184 6.55 -3.85 11.68
CA GLU A 184 5.62 -3.90 12.81
C GLU A 184 4.82 -2.61 12.97
N ILE A 185 3.69 -2.72 13.66
CA ILE A 185 2.86 -1.59 14.05
C ILE A 185 2.27 -1.82 15.44
N ARG A 186 2.25 -0.76 16.25
CA ARG A 186 1.60 -0.76 17.57
C ARG A 186 0.24 -0.07 17.48
N LEU A 187 -0.79 -0.78 17.90
CA LEU A 187 -2.15 -0.26 17.94
C LEU A 187 -2.61 -0.01 19.39
N PRO A 188 -3.59 0.88 19.59
CA PRO A 188 -4.23 1.05 20.88
C PRO A 188 -4.79 -0.27 21.43
N SER A 189 -4.58 -0.53 22.71
CA SER A 189 -4.97 -1.79 23.37
C SER A 189 -6.45 -2.13 23.20
N TYR A 190 -7.34 -1.13 23.19
CA TYR A 190 -8.78 -1.35 22.99
C TYR A 190 -9.13 -1.78 21.56
N ILE A 191 -8.37 -1.32 20.54
CA ILE A 191 -8.56 -1.72 19.15
C ILE A 191 -8.18 -3.19 18.99
N ILE A 192 -7.02 -3.59 19.53
CA ILE A 192 -6.55 -4.98 19.48
C ILE A 192 -7.56 -5.91 20.14
N LYS A 193 -8.08 -5.55 21.33
CA LYS A 193 -9.10 -6.32 22.04
C LYS A 193 -10.42 -6.41 21.29
N LYS A 194 -10.88 -5.31 20.67
CA LYS A 194 -12.17 -5.23 19.98
C LYS A 194 -12.18 -6.02 18.66
N PHE A 195 -11.09 -5.98 17.91
CA PHE A 195 -11.01 -6.61 16.59
C PHE A 195 -10.26 -7.94 16.59
N HIS A 196 -9.72 -8.38 17.74
CA HIS A 196 -8.91 -9.59 17.88
C HIS A 196 -7.78 -9.69 16.85
N CYS A 197 -7.14 -8.55 16.56
CA CYS A 197 -6.14 -8.43 15.50
C CYS A 197 -4.69 -8.62 15.97
N GLN A 198 -4.48 -9.21 17.16
CA GLN A 198 -3.14 -9.50 17.67
C GLN A 198 -2.39 -10.46 16.74
N ASN A 199 -1.12 -10.13 16.44
CA ASN A 199 -0.25 -10.89 15.55
C ASN A 199 -0.77 -11.06 14.11
N GLN A 200 -1.76 -10.28 13.69
CA GLN A 200 -2.27 -10.27 12.32
C GLN A 200 -1.58 -9.20 11.49
N TRP A 201 -1.50 -9.43 10.19
CA TRP A 201 -1.08 -8.43 9.21
C TRP A 201 -2.22 -7.45 8.93
N ILE A 202 -1.86 -6.18 8.81
CA ILE A 202 -2.76 -5.11 8.42
C ILE A 202 -2.11 -4.27 7.34
N ILE A 203 -2.92 -3.53 6.60
CA ILE A 203 -2.42 -2.64 5.56
C ILE A 203 -2.54 -1.21 6.07
N LEU A 204 -1.41 -0.51 6.14
CA LEU A 204 -1.35 0.92 6.41
C LEU A 204 -1.24 1.69 5.08
N ASN A 205 -1.96 2.80 4.98
CA ASN A 205 -1.97 3.66 3.81
C ASN A 205 -2.06 5.14 4.19
N ARG A 206 -1.09 5.92 3.74
CA ARG A 206 -1.18 7.38 3.77
C ARG A 206 -1.71 7.92 2.45
N MET A 207 -2.77 8.73 2.52
CA MET A 207 -3.31 9.42 1.34
C MET A 207 -2.60 10.77 1.13
N PRO A 208 -2.39 11.22 -0.11
CA PRO A 208 -2.74 10.57 -1.38
C PRO A 208 -1.75 9.45 -1.76
N SER A 209 -2.28 8.30 -2.20
CA SER A 209 -1.44 7.16 -2.60
C SER A 209 -1.07 7.28 -4.09
N LEU A 210 0.13 7.82 -4.35
CA LEU A 210 0.67 8.01 -5.71
C LEU A 210 1.61 6.88 -6.12
N GLN A 211 2.15 6.13 -5.17
CA GLN A 211 3.06 5.04 -5.42
C GLN A 211 2.55 3.76 -4.75
N PRO A 212 2.86 2.57 -5.29
CA PRO A 212 2.58 1.31 -4.62
C PRO A 212 3.18 1.25 -3.20
N GLY A 213 4.30 1.94 -2.96
CA GLY A 213 4.96 2.05 -1.66
C GLY A 213 4.16 2.78 -0.57
N ASN A 214 3.10 3.51 -0.92
CA ASN A 214 2.20 4.12 0.07
C ASN A 214 1.33 3.10 0.81
N PHE A 215 1.22 1.87 0.29
CA PHE A 215 0.56 0.76 0.97
C PHE A 215 1.61 -0.17 1.57
N VAL A 216 1.60 -0.29 2.90
CA VAL A 216 2.59 -1.09 3.63
C VAL A 216 1.88 -2.14 4.47
N GLY A 217 2.30 -3.39 4.32
CA GLY A 217 1.88 -4.51 5.17
C GLY A 217 2.67 -4.50 6.47
N LEU A 218 1.98 -4.33 7.60
CA LEU A 218 2.59 -4.29 8.93
C LEU A 218 1.93 -5.31 9.84
N LYS A 219 2.73 -5.94 10.70
CA LYS A 219 2.25 -6.91 11.68
C LYS A 219 1.93 -6.23 13.00
N VAL A 220 0.72 -6.48 13.53
CA VAL A 220 0.29 -5.92 14.81
C VAL A 220 1.03 -6.58 15.96
N VAL A 221 1.77 -5.78 16.73
CA VAL A 221 2.51 -6.20 17.92
C VAL A 221 1.61 -6.17 19.16
N SER A 222 1.88 -7.06 20.12
CA SER A 222 1.24 -7.10 21.43
C SER A 222 2.29 -7.11 22.54
N PRO A 223 2.07 -6.38 23.66
CA PRO A 223 0.88 -5.60 23.97
C PRO A 223 0.73 -4.35 23.10
N GLY A 224 -0.53 -3.91 22.92
CA GLY A 224 -0.81 -2.56 22.43
C GLY A 224 -0.38 -1.52 23.48
N TRP A 225 -0.51 -0.24 23.14
CA TRP A 225 -0.30 0.84 24.09
C TRP A 225 -1.59 1.55 24.49
N ASP A 226 -1.51 2.38 25.53
CA ASP A 226 -2.63 3.16 26.04
C ASP A 226 -2.89 4.45 25.25
N ASN A 227 -2.04 4.77 24.28
CA ASN A 227 -2.22 5.91 23.39
C ASN A 227 -3.30 5.63 22.35
N ASP A 228 -4.07 6.66 21.98
CA ASP A 228 -5.11 6.62 20.92
C ASP A 228 -4.56 6.71 19.48
N CYS A 229 -3.24 6.70 19.33
CA CYS A 229 -2.55 6.84 18.04
C CYS A 229 -1.98 5.50 17.54
N PHE A 230 -1.65 5.45 16.25
CA PHE A 230 -0.93 4.32 15.66
C PHE A 230 0.58 4.54 15.79
N GLY A 231 1.25 3.60 16.45
CA GLY A 231 2.71 3.62 16.59
C GLY A 231 3.35 2.99 15.39
N ILE A 232 4.16 3.75 14.65
CA ILE A 232 4.83 3.29 13.44
C ILE A 232 6.36 3.42 13.55
N PRO A 233 7.13 2.53 12.89
CA PRO A 233 8.58 2.65 12.80
C PRO A 233 8.98 3.86 11.95
N LEU A 234 10.18 4.41 12.19
CA LEU A 234 10.69 5.62 11.52
C LEU A 234 11.14 5.34 10.07
N GLU A 235 11.49 4.09 9.79
CA GLU A 235 12.08 3.63 8.52
C GLU A 235 11.06 3.56 7.38
N ILE A 236 9.76 3.47 7.69
CA ILE A 236 8.68 3.42 6.69
C ILE A 236 8.13 4.81 6.33
N VAL A 237 8.50 5.83 7.12
CA VAL A 237 7.92 7.18 7.04
C VAL A 237 8.23 7.82 5.69
N GLN A 238 9.47 7.68 5.21
CA GLN A 238 9.88 8.21 3.91
C GLN A 238 9.14 7.56 2.73
N ALA A 239 8.91 6.24 2.78
CA ALA A 239 8.15 5.54 1.73
C ALA A 239 6.69 5.99 1.65
N MET A 240 6.07 6.28 2.80
CA MET A 240 4.71 6.81 2.85
C MET A 240 4.65 8.33 2.64
N ASN A 241 5.82 8.99 2.50
CA ASN A 241 5.99 10.44 2.52
C ASN A 241 5.40 11.12 3.76
N ALA A 242 5.27 10.38 4.87
CA ALA A 242 4.58 10.79 6.08
C ALA A 242 5.43 11.70 6.97
N ASP A 243 4.79 12.45 7.85
CA ASP A 243 5.42 13.17 8.96
C ASP A 243 4.59 13.02 10.24
N PHE A 244 5.02 13.66 11.32
CA PHE A 244 4.42 13.52 12.65
C PHE A 244 3.88 14.85 13.18
N ASP A 245 3.43 15.74 12.29
CA ASP A 245 2.89 17.07 12.63
C ASP A 245 1.35 17.09 12.80
N GLY A 246 0.72 15.90 12.85
CA GLY A 246 -0.74 15.72 12.88
C GLY A 246 -1.27 14.84 11.76
N ASP A 247 -0.36 14.28 10.97
CA ASP A 247 -0.61 13.37 9.87
C ASP A 247 -1.45 12.13 10.27
N GLU A 248 -2.40 11.78 9.42
CA GLU A 248 -3.33 10.66 9.66
C GLU A 248 -3.17 9.58 8.59
N CYS A 249 -3.10 8.33 9.03
CA CYS A 249 -3.05 7.18 8.14
C CYS A 249 -4.35 6.36 8.21
N ASN A 250 -4.68 5.73 7.09
CA ASN A 250 -5.75 4.75 7.01
C ASN A 250 -5.17 3.36 7.26
N LEU A 251 -5.90 2.56 8.02
CA LEU A 251 -5.54 1.19 8.35
C LEU A 251 -6.68 0.28 7.94
N TYR A 252 -6.35 -0.77 7.18
CA TYR A 252 -7.28 -1.77 6.71
C TYR A 252 -6.99 -3.11 7.38
N LEU A 253 -8.02 -3.67 8.01
CA LEU A 253 -7.95 -5.00 8.59
C LEU A 253 -8.10 -6.05 7.49
N VAL A 254 -7.29 -7.10 7.56
CA VAL A 254 -7.23 -8.16 6.54
C VAL A 254 -7.76 -9.47 7.15
N PRO A 255 -9.06 -9.79 7.07
CA PRO A 255 -9.62 -10.92 7.82
C PRO A 255 -9.33 -12.30 7.22
N ASN A 256 -9.12 -12.39 5.89
CA ASN A 256 -8.96 -13.66 5.19
C ASN A 256 -7.51 -14.16 5.28
N VAL A 257 -7.31 -15.46 5.51
CA VAL A 257 -6.00 -16.13 5.56
C VAL A 257 -5.22 -15.95 4.24
N LEU A 258 -5.90 -16.02 3.09
CA LEU A 258 -5.23 -15.80 1.80
C LEU A 258 -4.72 -14.36 1.69
N ALA A 259 -5.54 -13.39 2.08
CA ALA A 259 -5.16 -11.98 2.04
C ALA A 259 -4.08 -11.65 3.11
N GLN A 260 -4.08 -12.35 4.25
CA GLN A 260 -3.00 -12.28 5.23
C GLN A 260 -1.68 -12.78 4.63
N ALA A 261 -1.71 -13.89 3.88
CA ALA A 261 -0.53 -14.42 3.20
C ALA A 261 -0.03 -13.46 2.10
N GLU A 262 -0.92 -12.87 1.30
CA GLU A 262 -0.56 -11.85 0.31
C GLU A 262 0.04 -10.60 0.96
N CYS A 263 -0.55 -10.12 2.06
CA CYS A 263 -0.01 -8.98 2.79
C CYS A 263 1.40 -9.27 3.32
N ALA A 264 1.60 -10.46 3.91
CA ALA A 264 2.88 -10.89 4.46
C ALA A 264 3.98 -11.10 3.41
N THR A 265 3.61 -11.41 2.16
CA THR A 265 4.56 -11.77 1.09
C THR A 265 4.80 -10.63 0.10
N LEU A 266 3.78 -9.84 -0.24
CA LEU A 266 3.84 -8.83 -1.30
C LEU A 266 3.91 -7.40 -0.77
N LEU A 267 3.33 -7.12 0.40
CA LEU A 267 3.23 -5.77 0.97
C LEU A 267 4.14 -5.54 2.17
N ASN A 268 4.67 -6.62 2.76
CA ASN A 268 5.58 -6.56 3.89
C ASN A 268 6.92 -5.93 3.48
N SER A 269 7.46 -5.07 4.35
CA SER A 269 8.71 -4.37 4.14
C SER A 269 9.94 -5.29 4.17
N GLU A 270 9.85 -6.46 4.82
CA GLU A 270 10.89 -7.49 4.84
C GLU A 270 10.99 -8.25 3.50
N SER A 271 9.86 -8.56 2.87
CA SER A 271 9.85 -9.29 1.60
C SER A 271 10.05 -8.37 0.40
N GLN A 272 9.54 -7.13 0.47
CA GLN A 272 9.57 -6.19 -0.66
C GLN A 272 10.16 -4.84 -0.26
N MET A 273 11.47 -4.84 -0.05
CA MET A 273 12.20 -3.63 0.34
C MET A 273 12.44 -2.67 -0.84
N GLY A 274 12.39 -3.12 -2.10
CA GLY A 274 12.68 -2.28 -3.27
C GLY A 274 11.54 -1.35 -3.70
N CYS A 275 11.90 -0.17 -4.22
CA CYS A 275 11.03 0.76 -4.94
C CYS A 275 11.65 1.16 -6.29
N PHE A 276 11.01 0.79 -7.40
CA PHE A 276 11.44 1.17 -8.74
C PHE A 276 11.37 2.66 -9.01
N VAL A 277 10.38 3.34 -8.41
CA VAL A 277 10.20 4.79 -8.59
C VAL A 277 11.31 5.56 -7.89
N MET A 278 11.83 5.05 -6.77
CA MET A 278 12.94 5.68 -6.04
C MET A 278 14.31 5.16 -6.48
N GLN A 279 14.36 4.16 -7.36
CA GLN A 279 15.59 3.46 -7.76
C GLN A 279 16.43 3.03 -6.54
N GLY A 280 15.78 2.42 -5.55
CA GLY A 280 16.43 1.97 -4.32
C GLY A 280 15.42 1.52 -3.25
N PRO A 281 15.85 1.38 -1.99
CA PRO A 281 15.02 0.77 -0.95
C PRO A 281 13.90 1.71 -0.45
N LYS A 282 12.68 1.19 -0.34
CA LYS A 282 11.52 1.81 0.36
C LYS A 282 11.85 2.07 1.82
N LEU A 283 12.49 1.11 2.46
CA LEU A 283 12.99 1.28 3.82
C LEU A 283 14.30 2.06 3.75
N ALA A 284 14.25 3.31 4.17
CA ALA A 284 15.41 4.15 4.25
C ALA A 284 15.58 4.63 5.69
N PRO A 285 16.79 4.49 6.27
CA PRO A 285 17.10 5.10 7.54
C PRO A 285 16.97 6.63 7.42
N SER A 286 16.31 7.25 8.39
CA SER A 286 15.94 8.66 8.34
C SER A 286 16.51 9.46 9.52
N GLN A 287 16.69 10.76 9.29
CA GLN A 287 17.04 11.78 10.29
C GLN A 287 18.20 11.37 11.22
N ASP A 288 17.92 11.13 12.50
CA ASP A 288 18.92 10.88 13.54
C ASP A 288 19.77 9.63 13.25
N MET A 289 19.20 8.63 12.58
CA MET A 289 19.93 7.43 12.19
C MET A 289 21.03 7.73 11.17
N LEU A 290 20.81 8.71 10.27
CA LEU A 290 21.82 9.17 9.30
C LEU A 290 22.96 9.90 10.01
N VAL A 291 22.62 10.75 10.99
CA VAL A 291 23.61 11.48 11.79
C VAL A 291 24.47 10.50 12.60
N ALA A 292 23.85 9.56 13.29
CA ALA A 292 24.56 8.54 14.06
C ALA A 292 25.47 7.68 13.18
N TYR A 293 24.97 7.24 12.02
CA TYR A 293 25.77 6.51 11.03
C TYR A 293 26.98 7.31 10.54
N TYR A 294 26.81 8.60 10.27
CA TYR A 294 27.90 9.47 9.82
C TYR A 294 28.99 9.65 10.89
N LEU A 295 28.58 9.90 12.14
CA LEU A 295 29.50 10.09 13.27
C LEU A 295 30.25 8.81 13.65
N LYS A 296 29.59 7.66 13.54
CA LYS A 296 30.11 6.35 13.94
C LYS A 296 30.50 5.46 12.77
N PHE A 297 30.73 6.05 11.59
CA PHE A 297 30.99 5.32 10.35
C PHE A 297 32.13 4.30 10.47
N ASP A 298 33.20 4.66 11.18
CA ASP A 298 34.37 3.80 11.34
C ASP A 298 34.12 2.66 12.34
N ASP A 299 33.29 2.88 13.36
CA ASP A 299 32.94 1.90 14.41
C ASP A 299 31.95 0.81 13.92
N ILE A 300 31.34 1.00 12.75
CA ILE A 300 30.35 0.07 12.19
C ILE A 300 31.05 -1.03 11.38
N ASP A 301 31.11 -2.23 11.98
CA ASP A 301 31.72 -3.43 11.38
C ASP A 301 30.71 -4.50 10.95
N PHE A 302 29.46 -4.41 11.40
CA PHE A 302 28.44 -5.43 11.10
C PHE A 302 27.82 -5.29 9.69
N LEU A 303 28.07 -4.19 8.99
CA LEU A 303 27.60 -3.98 7.62
C LEU A 303 28.59 -4.58 6.62
N PRO A 304 28.15 -5.50 5.71
CA PRO A 304 29.03 -6.11 4.72
C PRO A 304 29.66 -5.12 3.73
N TYR A 305 28.98 -4.00 3.50
CA TYR A 305 29.43 -2.89 2.68
C TYR A 305 29.04 -1.60 3.40
N LYS A 306 29.92 -0.59 3.38
CA LYS A 306 29.64 0.74 3.94
C LYS A 306 30.10 1.83 2.98
N HIS A 307 29.21 2.77 2.71
CA HIS A 307 29.47 3.99 1.95
C HIS A 307 29.07 5.21 2.78
N ARG A 308 29.73 6.37 2.55
CA ARG A 308 29.43 7.61 3.30
C ARG A 308 27.96 8.02 3.18
N ASN A 309 27.38 7.80 2.00
CA ASN A 309 25.94 7.88 1.79
C ASN A 309 25.29 6.54 2.18
N LEU A 310 24.45 6.57 3.21
CA LEU A 310 23.75 5.40 3.74
C LEU A 310 22.72 4.83 2.76
N TYR A 311 22.10 5.67 1.94
CA TYR A 311 21.17 5.20 0.91
C TYR A 311 21.87 4.30 -0.11
N THR A 312 23.04 4.72 -0.60
CA THR A 312 23.88 3.92 -1.50
C THR A 312 24.28 2.59 -0.85
N THR A 313 24.55 2.61 0.46
CA THR A 313 24.89 1.39 1.21
C THR A 313 23.75 0.37 1.13
N PHE A 314 22.52 0.79 1.45
CA PHE A 314 21.38 -0.13 1.42
C PHE A 314 20.89 -0.48 0.02
N GLN A 315 21.09 0.39 -0.97
CA GLN A 315 20.86 0.05 -2.37
C GLN A 315 21.78 -1.07 -2.82
N VAL A 316 23.09 -0.95 -2.59
CA VAL A 316 24.06 -2.01 -2.93
C VAL A 316 23.79 -3.30 -2.16
N LEU A 317 23.44 -3.20 -0.87
CA LEU A 317 23.08 -4.38 -0.08
C LEU A 317 21.82 -5.07 -0.63
N TYR A 318 20.81 -4.31 -1.05
CA TYR A 318 19.60 -4.83 -1.68
C TYR A 318 19.90 -5.50 -3.02
N ASP A 319 20.69 -4.86 -3.87
CA ASP A 319 21.02 -5.38 -5.21
C ASP A 319 21.85 -6.66 -5.15
N ILE A 320 22.75 -6.79 -4.15
CA ILE A 320 23.63 -7.97 -4.00
C ILE A 320 22.95 -9.10 -3.23
N TYR A 321 22.26 -8.79 -2.14
CA TYR A 321 21.80 -9.77 -1.15
C TYR A 321 20.27 -9.93 -1.08
N GLY A 322 19.51 -9.12 -1.83
CA GLY A 322 18.05 -9.12 -1.84
C GLY A 322 17.42 -8.47 -0.60
N SER A 323 16.07 -8.46 -0.56
CA SER A 323 15.28 -7.79 0.49
C SER A 323 15.60 -8.29 1.90
N GLN A 324 15.65 -9.61 2.11
CA GLN A 324 15.67 -10.19 3.46
C GLN A 324 16.94 -9.83 4.24
N LYS A 325 18.12 -10.01 3.63
CA LYS A 325 19.40 -9.68 4.26
C LYS A 325 19.57 -8.17 4.46
N ALA A 326 19.09 -7.37 3.51
CA ALA A 326 19.15 -5.93 3.64
C ALA A 326 18.23 -5.43 4.77
N PHE A 327 17.04 -6.03 4.94
CA PHE A 327 16.15 -5.79 6.07
C PHE A 327 16.82 -6.12 7.43
N GLU A 328 17.50 -7.27 7.53
CA GLU A 328 18.27 -7.62 8.73
C GLU A 328 19.37 -6.60 9.05
N CYS A 329 20.04 -6.07 8.02
CA CYS A 329 21.04 -5.02 8.19
C CYS A 329 20.43 -3.71 8.69
N ILE A 330 19.25 -3.32 8.20
CA ILE A 330 18.50 -2.15 8.69
C ILE A 330 18.12 -2.34 10.16
N ASP A 331 17.60 -3.52 10.54
CA ASP A 331 17.19 -3.79 11.93
C ASP A 331 18.39 -3.77 12.89
N LYS A 332 19.54 -4.31 12.47
CA LYS A 332 20.80 -4.20 13.23
C LYS A 332 21.28 -2.75 13.36
N LEU A 333 21.20 -1.98 12.27
CA LEU A 333 21.56 -0.57 12.29
C LEU A 333 20.65 0.24 13.23
N ARG A 334 19.35 -0.05 13.24
CA ARG A 334 18.39 0.53 14.18
C ARG A 334 18.76 0.24 15.63
N GLN A 335 19.11 -1.01 15.96
CA GLN A 335 19.55 -1.38 17.30
C GLN A 335 20.83 -0.65 17.72
N PHE A 336 21.81 -0.57 16.81
CA PHE A 336 23.04 0.18 17.03
C PHE A 336 22.77 1.68 17.28
N TYR A 337 21.90 2.28 16.47
CA TYR A 337 21.49 3.67 16.62
C TYR A 337 20.84 3.94 17.99
N LEU A 338 19.94 3.06 18.46
CA LEU A 338 19.30 3.20 19.77
C LEU A 338 20.34 3.14 20.91
N ASP A 339 21.36 2.29 20.79
CA ASP A 339 22.47 2.23 21.76
C ASP A 339 23.30 3.52 21.77
N VAL A 340 23.65 4.03 20.59
CA VAL A 340 24.41 5.29 20.46
C VAL A 340 23.67 6.47 21.09
N LEU A 341 22.36 6.58 20.86
CA LEU A 341 21.55 7.65 21.44
C LEU A 341 21.42 7.55 22.96
N GLN A 342 21.24 6.34 23.50
CA GLN A 342 21.06 6.18 24.94
C GLN A 342 22.34 6.42 25.72
N ASN A 343 23.50 6.07 25.14
CA ASN A 343 24.72 5.89 25.92
C ASN A 343 25.88 6.83 25.54
N GLN A 344 25.89 7.45 24.36
CA GLN A 344 27.15 8.00 23.82
C GLN A 344 27.10 9.44 23.31
N ILE A 345 26.01 9.89 22.69
CA ILE A 345 26.02 11.16 21.95
C ILE A 345 24.78 12.00 22.27
N CYS A 346 25.02 13.23 22.76
CA CYS A 346 24.03 14.29 22.77
C CYS A 346 24.26 15.18 21.55
N PHE A 347 23.31 15.21 20.63
CA PHE A 347 23.37 16.05 19.44
C PHE A 347 22.51 17.30 19.66
N ALA A 348 23.14 18.46 19.80
CA ALA A 348 22.46 19.70 20.09
C ALA A 348 23.12 20.88 19.36
N LEU A 349 22.29 21.81 18.89
CA LEU A 349 22.78 23.04 18.27
C LEU A 349 23.25 24.01 19.35
N THR A 350 24.44 24.57 19.17
CA THR A 350 25.02 25.54 20.11
C THR A 350 25.07 26.93 19.51
N LEU A 351 25.03 27.96 20.36
CA LEU A 351 25.16 29.34 19.92
C LEU A 351 26.56 29.62 19.35
N GLU A 352 27.60 29.04 19.95
CA GLU A 352 28.99 29.16 19.51
C GLU A 352 29.19 28.68 18.07
N GLU A 353 28.54 27.56 17.71
CA GLU A 353 28.55 27.06 16.34
C GLU A 353 27.86 28.06 15.38
N MET A 354 26.71 28.61 15.77
CA MET A 354 25.98 29.57 14.93
C MET A 354 26.79 30.87 14.73
N GLU A 355 27.46 31.36 15.76
CA GLU A 355 28.34 32.53 15.67
C GLU A 355 29.55 32.26 14.78
N TYR A 356 30.16 31.08 14.87
CA TYR A 356 31.24 30.68 13.97
C TYR A 356 30.78 30.64 12.50
N LEU A 357 29.63 30.01 12.22
CA LEU A 357 29.04 29.95 10.88
C LEU A 357 28.72 31.34 10.33
N TYR A 358 28.23 32.25 11.17
CA TYR A 358 28.03 33.65 10.82
C TYR A 358 29.33 34.37 10.44
N LEU A 359 30.42 34.16 11.19
CA LEU A 359 31.71 34.78 10.88
C LEU A 359 32.28 34.33 9.53
N ILE A 360 32.16 33.03 9.20
CA ILE A 360 32.64 32.50 7.92
C ILE A 360 31.67 32.82 6.76
N GLY A 361 30.38 33.07 7.05
CA GLY A 361 29.33 33.39 6.08
C GLY A 361 29.50 34.70 5.33
N ARG A 362 30.36 35.61 5.83
CA ARG A 362 30.67 36.89 5.17
C ARG A 362 31.52 36.76 3.89
N GLY A 363 32.12 35.59 3.66
CA GLY A 363 32.87 35.28 2.45
C GLY A 363 31.97 34.88 1.27
N SER A 364 32.59 34.40 0.19
CA SER A 364 31.84 33.76 -0.90
C SER A 364 31.26 32.40 -0.47
N MET A 365 30.25 31.91 -1.19
CA MET A 365 29.67 30.59 -0.96
C MET A 365 30.73 29.46 -0.98
N GLU A 366 31.70 29.54 -1.90
CA GLU A 366 32.78 28.56 -2.01
C GLU A 366 33.70 28.55 -0.78
N GLU A 367 34.06 29.74 -0.29
CA GLU A 367 34.86 29.86 0.94
C GLU A 367 34.09 29.39 2.17
N PHE A 368 32.79 29.71 2.24
CA PHE A 368 31.92 29.26 3.31
C PHE A 368 31.86 27.74 3.35
N GLU A 369 31.62 27.09 2.21
CA GLU A 369 31.52 25.64 2.12
C GLU A 369 32.83 24.94 2.55
N ALA A 370 33.98 25.46 2.10
CA ALA A 370 35.29 24.93 2.46
C ALA A 370 35.57 25.05 3.97
N LYS A 371 35.21 26.17 4.59
CA LYS A 371 35.42 26.41 6.03
C LYS A 371 34.39 25.68 6.91
N ALA A 372 33.14 25.59 6.47
CA ALA A 372 32.08 24.90 7.19
C ALA A 372 32.34 23.40 7.25
N LYS A 373 32.83 22.79 6.16
CA LYS A 373 33.20 21.36 6.13
C LYS A 373 34.24 20.98 7.20
N ASN A 374 35.07 21.93 7.63
CA ASN A 374 36.11 21.70 8.63
C ASN A 374 35.66 21.96 10.08
N SER A 375 34.51 22.58 10.33
CA SER A 375 34.14 23.04 11.67
C SER A 375 33.56 21.95 12.59
N HIS A 376 33.24 20.77 12.04
CA HIS A 376 32.67 19.62 12.77
C HIS A 376 31.49 19.96 13.71
N GLY A 377 30.81 21.08 13.48
CA GLY A 377 29.65 21.48 14.26
C GLY A 377 28.44 20.56 14.01
N CYS A 378 27.46 20.57 14.92
CA CYS A 378 26.28 19.71 14.82
C CYS A 378 25.45 20.08 13.58
N LEU A 379 25.21 21.36 13.32
CA LEU A 379 24.45 21.81 12.16
C LEU A 379 25.12 21.45 10.83
N VAL A 380 26.45 21.59 10.76
CA VAL A 380 27.22 21.17 9.58
C VAL A 380 27.19 19.65 9.43
N THR A 381 27.33 18.91 10.53
CA THR A 381 27.23 17.44 10.55
C THR A 381 25.85 16.97 10.08
N GLN A 382 24.78 17.68 10.44
CA GLN A 382 23.42 17.37 9.97
C GLN A 382 23.29 17.47 8.45
N VAL A 383 23.93 18.47 7.84
CA VAL A 383 23.97 18.65 6.39
C VAL A 383 24.88 17.62 5.72
N LEU A 384 26.09 17.39 6.26
CA LEU A 384 27.06 16.46 5.69
C LEU A 384 26.63 14.99 5.77
N SER A 385 25.88 14.63 6.81
CA SER A 385 25.27 13.30 6.94
C SER A 385 24.12 13.07 5.97
N GLY A 386 23.59 14.12 5.33
CA GLY A 386 22.41 14.05 4.48
C GLY A 386 21.10 13.92 5.25
N ALA A 387 21.11 14.11 6.58
CA ALA A 387 19.92 14.00 7.42
C ALA A 387 18.90 15.11 7.16
N LYS A 388 19.37 16.37 7.10
CA LYS A 388 18.51 17.52 6.80
C LYS A 388 19.32 18.74 6.35
N GLY A 389 18.78 19.49 5.39
CA GLY A 389 19.36 20.72 4.89
C GLY A 389 20.44 20.51 3.82
N SER A 390 20.94 21.62 3.29
CA SER A 390 22.04 21.67 2.33
C SER A 390 22.99 22.81 2.69
N MET A 391 24.18 22.85 2.09
CA MET A 391 25.12 23.94 2.32
C MET A 391 24.55 25.30 1.92
N GLU A 392 23.70 25.34 0.88
CA GLU A 392 23.00 26.56 0.46
C GLU A 392 22.07 27.06 1.56
N HIS A 393 21.33 26.19 2.25
CA HIS A 393 20.48 26.58 3.37
C HIS A 393 21.31 27.19 4.51
N LEU A 394 22.46 26.62 4.83
CA LEU A 394 23.36 27.18 5.85
C LEU A 394 23.87 28.56 5.43
N TYR A 395 24.25 28.72 4.16
CA TYR A 395 24.70 30.01 3.64
C TYR A 395 23.58 31.05 3.61
N GLN A 396 22.33 30.67 3.32
CA GLN A 396 21.19 31.57 3.43
C GLN A 396 20.92 32.00 4.88
N MET A 397 21.12 31.09 5.83
CA MET A 397 20.97 31.39 7.25
C MET A 397 22.01 32.39 7.75
N PHE A 398 23.27 32.24 7.36
CA PHE A 398 24.40 32.93 8.01
C PHE A 398 25.18 33.90 7.12
N GLY A 399 25.12 33.74 5.79
CA GLY A 399 25.86 34.55 4.82
C GLY A 399 24.97 35.54 4.08
N SER A 400 24.18 35.05 3.12
CA SER A 400 23.22 35.88 2.39
C SER A 400 22.11 35.02 1.80
N VAL A 401 20.87 35.51 1.76
CA VAL A 401 19.76 34.81 1.10
C VAL A 401 20.02 34.64 -0.41
N GLY A 402 20.76 35.57 -1.00
CA GLY A 402 21.22 35.49 -2.39
C GLY A 402 20.19 36.01 -3.38
N TYR A 403 20.28 35.53 -4.62
CA TYR A 403 19.48 36.05 -5.72
C TYR A 403 18.05 35.49 -5.72
N GLN A 404 17.07 36.39 -5.80
CA GLN A 404 15.63 36.10 -5.78
C GLN A 404 14.97 36.87 -6.94
N ASP A 405 14.52 36.15 -7.96
CA ASP A 405 13.99 36.65 -9.24
C ASP A 405 14.90 37.70 -9.93
N ASP A 406 14.72 38.99 -9.63
CA ASP A 406 15.45 40.12 -10.24
C ASP A 406 16.32 40.87 -9.22
N THR A 407 16.37 40.41 -7.97
CA THR A 407 16.99 41.14 -6.87
C THR A 407 17.89 40.27 -6.03
N TYR A 408 19.09 40.78 -5.74
CA TYR A 408 19.99 40.16 -4.79
C TYR A 408 19.66 40.63 -3.37
N ILE A 409 19.39 39.69 -2.47
CA ILE A 409 19.20 39.94 -1.04
C ILE A 409 20.55 39.73 -0.37
N GLN A 410 21.08 40.82 0.20
CA GLN A 410 22.43 40.82 0.78
C GLN A 410 22.43 40.23 2.18
N ASN A 411 21.43 40.58 3.00
CA ASN A 411 21.37 40.13 4.39
C ASN A 411 21.02 38.64 4.48
N SER A 412 21.51 38.01 5.54
CA SER A 412 21.16 36.65 5.93
C SER A 412 19.93 36.60 6.83
N PHE A 413 19.38 35.40 7.06
CA PHE A 413 18.29 35.25 8.04
C PHE A 413 18.75 35.50 9.49
N TRP A 414 20.03 35.30 9.79
CA TRP A 414 20.63 35.58 11.09
C TRP A 414 20.69 37.08 11.39
N GLU A 415 21.14 37.89 10.43
CA GLU A 415 21.19 39.34 10.56
C GLU A 415 19.79 39.98 10.52
N GLY A 416 18.87 39.32 9.80
CA GLY A 416 17.52 39.80 9.57
C GLY A 416 17.42 40.61 8.28
N LEU A 417 16.28 40.46 7.61
CA LEU A 417 16.01 41.11 6.33
C LEU A 417 15.54 42.55 6.55
N ASN A 418 16.01 43.46 5.69
CA ASN A 418 15.46 44.81 5.63
C ASN A 418 13.98 44.76 5.19
N PRO A 419 13.14 45.75 5.55
CA PRO A 419 11.73 45.75 5.14
C PRO A 419 11.52 45.62 3.62
N SER A 420 12.40 46.23 2.81
CA SER A 420 12.34 46.13 1.35
C SER A 420 12.75 44.74 0.83
N GLU A 421 13.74 44.09 1.46
CA GLU A 421 14.18 42.73 1.12
C GLU A 421 13.14 41.69 1.55
N ALA A 422 12.53 41.86 2.73
CA ALA A 422 11.48 41.00 3.23
C ALA A 422 10.27 40.97 2.29
N VAL A 423 9.84 42.13 1.77
CA VAL A 423 8.74 42.20 0.78
C VAL A 423 9.12 41.49 -0.51
N LYS A 424 10.37 41.64 -0.98
CA LYS A 424 10.86 40.95 -2.19
C LYS A 424 10.91 39.43 -1.99
N HIS A 425 11.46 38.96 -0.88
CA HIS A 425 11.49 37.54 -0.54
C HIS A 425 10.08 36.95 -0.42
N ALA A 426 9.17 37.67 0.25
CA ALA A 426 7.78 37.27 0.39
C ALA A 426 7.05 37.17 -0.96
N LYS A 427 7.37 38.04 -1.92
CA LYS A 427 6.82 37.96 -3.28
C LYS A 427 7.21 36.63 -3.96
N VAL A 428 8.49 36.27 -3.93
CA VAL A 428 8.97 35.01 -4.52
C VAL A 428 8.36 33.79 -3.81
N ALA A 429 8.32 33.82 -2.48
CA ALA A 429 7.69 32.76 -1.69
C ALA A 429 6.19 32.60 -2.05
N THR A 430 5.48 33.71 -2.25
CA THR A 430 4.06 33.68 -2.65
C THR A 430 3.86 33.07 -4.04
N ASP A 431 4.74 33.39 -5.00
CA ASP A 431 4.69 32.77 -6.34
C ASP A 431 4.96 31.25 -6.28
N ALA A 432 5.94 30.83 -5.47
CA ALA A 432 6.23 29.42 -5.24
C ALA A 432 5.05 28.68 -4.58
N LEU A 433 4.38 29.30 -3.60
CA LEU A 433 3.17 28.76 -2.98
C LEU A 433 2.02 28.65 -3.99
N SER A 434 1.83 29.66 -4.86
CA SER A 434 0.83 29.64 -5.93
C SER A 434 1.06 28.49 -6.93
N LYS A 435 2.33 28.24 -7.30
CA LYS A 435 2.71 27.07 -8.12
C LYS A 435 2.41 25.76 -7.40
N THR A 436 2.67 25.69 -6.10
CA THR A 436 2.38 24.52 -5.26
C THR A 436 0.87 24.27 -5.16
N CYS A 437 0.00 25.29 -5.22
CA CYS A 437 -1.45 25.09 -5.27
C CYS A 437 -1.93 24.29 -6.51
N LYS A 438 -1.09 24.12 -7.54
CA LYS A 438 -1.39 23.33 -8.75
C LYS A 438 -1.10 21.83 -8.61
N ILE A 439 -0.99 21.29 -7.39
CA ILE A 439 -0.83 19.84 -7.12
C ILE A 439 -1.87 18.97 -7.86
N TRP A 440 -3.04 19.51 -8.20
CA TRP A 440 -4.07 18.79 -8.94
C TRP A 440 -3.68 18.45 -10.39
N GLU A 441 -2.78 19.22 -11.02
CA GLU A 441 -2.32 18.99 -12.40
C GLU A 441 -1.49 17.70 -12.53
N PRO A 442 -0.42 17.48 -11.71
CA PRO A 442 0.25 16.19 -11.63
C PRO A 442 -0.68 15.04 -11.24
N GLY A 443 -1.56 15.23 -10.26
CA GLY A 443 -2.47 14.18 -9.80
C GLY A 443 -3.46 13.71 -10.88
N TYR A 444 -3.95 14.64 -11.71
CA TYR A 444 -4.79 14.30 -12.85
C TYR A 444 -4.01 13.58 -13.96
N SER A 445 -2.79 14.05 -14.22
CA SER A 445 -1.89 13.44 -15.22
C SER A 445 -1.53 12.01 -14.84
N TYR A 446 -1.19 11.78 -13.56
CA TYR A 446 -0.98 10.46 -12.99
C TYR A 446 -2.20 9.55 -13.19
N SER A 447 -3.39 10.03 -12.81
CA SER A 447 -4.63 9.25 -12.96
C SER A 447 -4.86 8.84 -14.42
N LYS A 448 -4.63 9.76 -15.37
CA LYS A 448 -4.76 9.48 -16.81
C LYS A 448 -3.78 8.40 -17.27
N MET A 449 -2.54 8.44 -16.80
CA MET A 449 -1.54 7.41 -17.11
C MET A 449 -1.96 6.04 -16.56
N VAL A 450 -2.37 5.98 -15.29
CA VAL A 450 -2.81 4.72 -14.65
C VAL A 450 -4.00 4.12 -15.41
N TYR A 451 -5.00 4.92 -15.76
CA TYR A 451 -6.15 4.42 -16.52
C TYR A 451 -5.80 3.90 -17.91
N ASN A 452 -4.79 4.49 -18.57
CA ASN A 452 -4.36 4.05 -19.89
C ASN A 452 -3.50 2.77 -19.84
N LEU A 453 -2.82 2.50 -18.72
CA LEU A 453 -1.88 1.39 -18.58
C LEU A 453 -2.40 0.23 -17.72
N GLN A 454 -3.59 0.34 -17.12
CA GLN A 454 -4.13 -0.67 -16.20
C GLN A 454 -4.32 -2.08 -16.80
N GLY A 455 -4.39 -2.21 -18.13
CA GLY A 455 -4.52 -3.51 -18.82
C GLY A 455 -3.19 -4.19 -19.13
N VAL A 456 -2.09 -3.43 -19.04
CA VAL A 456 -0.74 -3.89 -19.39
C VAL A 456 -0.19 -4.78 -18.27
N HIS A 457 0.26 -5.98 -18.61
CA HIS A 457 0.92 -6.90 -17.68
C HIS A 457 1.99 -7.74 -18.41
N VAL A 458 2.86 -8.40 -17.64
CA VAL A 458 3.84 -9.35 -18.18
C VAL A 458 3.24 -10.74 -18.16
N ASP A 459 3.29 -11.43 -19.31
CA ASP A 459 2.82 -12.80 -19.43
C ASP A 459 3.87 -13.81 -18.93
N TYR A 460 3.47 -15.08 -18.82
CA TYR A 460 4.39 -16.16 -18.40
C TYR A 460 5.56 -16.41 -19.37
N LYS A 461 5.54 -15.83 -20.58
CA LYS A 461 6.61 -15.96 -21.57
C LYS A 461 7.62 -14.81 -21.48
N GLY A 462 7.38 -13.82 -20.61
CA GLY A 462 8.23 -12.64 -20.50
C GLY A 462 7.97 -11.64 -21.63
N SER A 463 6.74 -11.57 -22.14
CA SER A 463 6.27 -10.55 -23.07
C SER A 463 5.31 -9.58 -22.39
N LEU A 464 5.34 -8.31 -22.80
CA LEU A 464 4.45 -7.27 -22.30
C LEU A 464 3.15 -7.31 -23.11
N VAL A 465 2.01 -7.50 -22.45
CA VAL A 465 0.71 -7.70 -23.11
C VAL A 465 -0.37 -6.78 -22.56
N ASP A 466 -1.29 -6.32 -23.42
CA ASP A 466 -2.53 -5.64 -23.06
C ASP A 466 -3.72 -6.43 -23.64
N GLY A 467 -4.38 -7.20 -22.78
CA GLY A 467 -5.40 -8.16 -23.20
C GLY A 467 -4.83 -9.25 -24.12
N GLU A 468 -5.24 -9.26 -25.38
CA GLU A 468 -4.74 -10.20 -26.40
C GLU A 468 -3.58 -9.63 -27.24
N LEU A 469 -3.24 -8.35 -27.04
CA LEU A 469 -2.21 -7.67 -27.82
C LEU A 469 -0.85 -7.80 -27.13
N VAL A 470 0.16 -8.24 -27.87
CA VAL A 470 1.55 -8.15 -27.43
C VAL A 470 2.08 -6.76 -27.77
N VAL A 471 2.43 -6.02 -26.73
CA VAL A 471 3.00 -4.67 -26.82
C VAL A 471 4.49 -4.76 -27.11
N GLU A 472 5.21 -5.60 -26.37
CA GLU A 472 6.65 -5.81 -26.52
C GLU A 472 6.99 -7.28 -26.29
N ASN A 473 7.87 -7.85 -27.13
CA ASN A 473 8.24 -9.26 -27.03
C ASN A 473 9.32 -9.52 -25.97
N ASP A 474 10.17 -8.54 -25.71
CA ASP A 474 11.28 -8.64 -24.76
C ASP A 474 11.11 -7.62 -23.63
N VAL A 475 10.70 -8.14 -22.47
CA VAL A 475 10.43 -7.35 -21.28
C VAL A 475 11.71 -6.75 -20.67
N LEU A 476 12.91 -7.29 -20.96
CA LEU A 476 14.16 -6.74 -20.43
C LEU A 476 14.52 -5.37 -21.02
N ASN A 477 13.93 -5.00 -22.16
CA ASN A 477 14.10 -3.66 -22.74
C ASN A 477 13.27 -2.59 -21.99
N VAL A 478 12.30 -3.02 -21.19
CA VAL A 478 11.28 -2.13 -20.60
C VAL A 478 11.28 -2.19 -19.07
N LEU A 479 11.55 -3.36 -18.48
CA LEU A 479 11.56 -3.57 -17.04
C LEU A 479 12.96 -3.75 -16.49
N HIS A 480 13.11 -3.42 -15.21
CA HIS A 480 14.36 -3.61 -14.50
C HIS A 480 14.67 -5.10 -14.34
N TYR A 481 15.93 -5.48 -14.53
CA TYR A 481 16.36 -6.88 -14.54
C TYR A 481 16.03 -7.63 -13.24
N THR A 482 15.95 -6.93 -12.10
CA THR A 482 15.61 -7.52 -10.80
C THR A 482 14.18 -8.06 -10.71
N ASP A 483 13.26 -7.60 -11.57
CA ASP A 483 11.86 -8.07 -11.58
C ASP A 483 11.65 -9.28 -12.49
N VAL A 484 12.57 -9.48 -13.43
CA VAL A 484 12.46 -10.51 -14.48
C VAL A 484 13.34 -11.70 -14.16
N MET A 485 14.46 -11.48 -13.46
CA MET A 485 15.46 -12.50 -13.18
C MET A 485 15.47 -12.89 -11.71
N THR A 486 15.40 -14.20 -11.45
CA THR A 486 15.67 -14.74 -10.12
C THR A 486 17.12 -14.45 -9.71
N GLU A 487 17.38 -14.40 -8.41
CA GLU A 487 18.73 -14.20 -7.86
C GLU A 487 19.75 -15.19 -8.46
N GLU A 488 19.31 -16.42 -8.72
CA GLU A 488 20.10 -17.47 -9.38
C GLU A 488 20.39 -17.16 -10.86
N ALA A 489 19.38 -16.68 -11.60
CA ALA A 489 19.54 -16.29 -12.99
C ALA A 489 20.45 -15.06 -13.13
N PHE A 490 20.32 -14.09 -12.22
CA PHE A 490 21.17 -12.91 -12.17
C PHE A 490 22.63 -13.25 -11.84
N LYS A 491 22.86 -14.08 -10.81
CA LYS A 491 24.21 -14.59 -10.48
C LYS A 491 24.82 -15.39 -11.62
N HIS A 492 24.04 -16.23 -12.29
CA HIS A 492 24.50 -16.95 -13.47
C HIS A 492 24.91 -16.00 -14.59
N LEU A 493 24.12 -14.95 -14.83
CA LEU A 493 24.40 -13.96 -15.86
C LEU A 493 25.65 -13.15 -15.54
N ILE A 494 25.80 -12.64 -14.31
CA ILE A 494 27.02 -11.99 -13.81
C ILE A 494 28.25 -12.90 -13.98
N ASN A 495 28.16 -14.15 -13.55
CA ASN A 495 29.27 -15.11 -13.69
C ASN A 495 29.61 -15.41 -15.16
N LYS A 496 28.67 -15.20 -16.08
CA LYS A 496 28.84 -15.45 -17.51
C LYS A 496 29.30 -14.21 -18.27
N THR A 497 28.92 -13.00 -17.85
CA THR A 497 29.22 -11.74 -18.54
C THR A 497 30.43 -11.01 -17.94
N LEU A 498 30.61 -11.03 -16.62
CA LEU A 498 31.70 -10.29 -15.96
C LEU A 498 33.00 -11.09 -15.87
N LEU A 499 32.95 -12.43 -15.76
CA LEU A 499 34.15 -13.28 -15.72
C LEU A 499 34.66 -13.74 -17.10
N GLN A 500 33.93 -13.46 -18.19
CA GLN A 500 34.42 -13.76 -19.54
C GLN A 500 35.25 -12.61 -20.15
N ASN A 501 35.12 -11.39 -19.62
CA ASN A 501 35.83 -10.22 -20.16
C ASN A 501 37.15 -9.90 -19.45
N ASP A 502 37.50 -10.59 -18.36
CA ASP A 502 38.79 -10.48 -17.67
C ASP A 502 39.72 -11.69 -17.91
N LEU A 503 39.46 -12.49 -18.96
CA LEU A 503 40.32 -13.60 -19.41
C LEU A 503 40.56 -13.60 -20.94
N GLN A 504 40.72 -12.42 -21.53
CA GLN A 504 41.37 -12.28 -22.84
C GLN A 504 42.46 -11.23 -22.82
#